data_AF-A0A166QPK6-F1
#
_entry.id   AF-A0A166QPK6-F1
#
_cell.length_a   1.000
_cell.length_b   1.000
_cell.length_c   1.000
_cell.angle_alpha   90.00
_cell.angle_beta   90.00
_cell.angle_gamma   90.00
#
_symmetry.space_group_name_H-M   'P 1'
#
loop_
_entity.id
_entity.type
_entity.pdbx_description
1 polymer ?
#
loop_
_entity_poly.entity_id
_entity_poly.type
_entity_poly.pdbx_seq_one_letter_code
_entity_poly.pdbx_strand_id
1 'polypeptide(L)' 'MGLQAMHTDQQKEEQRLKLNREYFEEGCACIHTVKTLQPCPTNMADREAVTFYEKNCKCSRNYVQIERKTR' A
#
# COMPACT_ATOMS: atom_id res chain seq x y z
N MET A 1 7.53 -32.74 7.18
CA MET A 1 7.65 -31.41 7.81
C MET A 1 7.54 -30.36 6.70
N GLY A 2 6.41 -29.69 6.52
CA GLY A 2 6.18 -28.87 5.31
C GLY A 2 5.12 -27.77 5.43
N LEU A 3 4.84 -27.27 6.63
CA LEU A 3 3.79 -26.25 6.87
C LEU A 3 4.35 -24.85 7.18
N GLN A 4 5.68 -24.69 7.29
CA GLN A 4 6.29 -23.44 7.76
C GLN A 4 6.35 -22.32 6.71
N ALA A 5 6.22 -22.63 5.41
CA ALA A 5 6.46 -21.67 4.33
C ALA A 5 5.22 -20.81 3.95
N MET A 6 3.99 -21.30 4.20
CA MET A 6 2.77 -20.60 3.78
C MET A 6 2.40 -19.41 4.67
N HIS A 7 2.69 -19.48 5.98
CA HIS A 7 2.40 -18.37 6.89
C HIS A 7 3.32 -17.16 6.65
N THR A 8 4.57 -17.40 6.26
CA THR A 8 5.56 -16.34 6.09
C THR A 8 5.30 -15.43 4.89
N ASP A 9 4.67 -15.92 3.82
CA ASP A 9 4.45 -15.12 2.60
C ASP A 9 3.27 -14.17 2.77
N GLN A 10 2.19 -14.65 3.38
CA GLN A 10 1.03 -13.82 3.70
C GLN A 10 1.39 -12.71 4.70
N GLN A 11 2.13 -13.05 5.77
CA GLN A 11 2.59 -12.06 6.76
C GLN A 11 3.50 -10.99 6.14
N LYS A 12 4.39 -11.38 5.22
CA LYS A 12 5.24 -10.43 4.49
C LYS A 12 4.41 -9.50 3.60
N GLU A 13 3.38 -10.03 2.95
CA GLU A 13 2.50 -9.23 2.10
C GLU A 13 1.67 -8.24 2.93
N GLU A 14 1.10 -8.68 4.04
CA GLU A 14 0.37 -7.81 4.97
C GLU A 14 1.26 -6.69 5.49
N GLN A 15 2.49 -7.02 5.90
CA GLN A 15 3.46 -6.03 6.36
C GLN A 15 3.87 -5.06 5.24
N ARG A 16 4.04 -5.55 4.01
CA ARG A 16 4.32 -4.70 2.84
C ARG A 16 3.17 -3.74 2.57
N LEU A 17 1.93 -4.22 2.57
CA LEU A 17 0.75 -3.39 2.34
C LEU A 17 0.60 -2.33 3.44
N LYS A 18 0.86 -2.68 4.69
CA LYS A 18 0.86 -1.74 5.81
C LYS A 18 1.90 -0.62 5.60
N LEU A 19 3.14 -0.97 5.29
CA LEU A 19 4.20 0.01 5.01
C LEU A 19 3.87 0.89 3.81
N ASN A 20 3.25 0.33 2.77
CA ASN A 20 2.84 1.08 1.60
C ASN A 20 1.73 2.08 1.94
N ARG A 21 0.76 1.67 2.77
CA ARG A 21 -0.29 2.57 3.27
C ARG A 21 0.32 3.74 4.04
N GLU A 22 1.21 3.47 4.99
CA GLU A 22 1.91 4.49 5.78
C GLU A 22 2.70 5.44 4.86
N TYR A 23 3.39 4.91 3.86
CA TYR A 23 4.11 5.73 2.87
C TYR A 23 3.20 6.72 2.15
N PHE A 24 1.99 6.32 1.75
CA PHE A 24 1.02 7.24 1.16
C PHE A 24 0.47 8.21 2.21
N GLU A 25 0.01 7.70 3.36
CA GLU A 25 -0.67 8.51 4.37
C GLU A 25 0.23 9.52 5.06
N GLU A 26 1.53 9.28 5.17
CA GLU A 26 2.49 10.23 5.75
C GLU A 26 3.26 11.02 4.69
N GLY A 27 3.40 10.46 3.49
CA GLY A 27 4.29 10.99 2.47
C GLY A 27 3.63 11.57 1.22
N CYS A 28 2.36 11.29 0.94
CA CYS A 28 1.74 11.70 -0.31
C CYS A 28 1.42 13.20 -0.32
N ALA A 29 1.98 13.94 -1.28
CA ALA A 29 1.68 15.36 -1.44
C ALA A 29 0.21 15.61 -1.84
N CYS A 30 -0.45 14.66 -2.53
CA CYS A 30 -1.89 14.75 -2.79
C CYS A 30 -2.74 14.75 -1.51
N ILE A 31 -2.23 14.15 -0.42
CA ILE A 31 -2.89 14.12 0.90
C ILE A 31 -2.47 15.31 1.76
N HIS A 32 -1.18 15.64 1.79
CA HIS A 32 -0.65 16.63 2.73
C HIS A 32 -0.61 18.06 2.21
N THR A 33 -0.35 18.25 0.92
CA THR A 33 -0.08 19.56 0.34
C THR A 33 -1.22 20.02 -0.56
N VAL A 34 -1.53 19.24 -1.59
CA VAL A 34 -2.53 19.60 -2.61
C VAL A 34 -3.96 19.33 -2.10
N LYS A 35 -4.11 18.44 -1.11
CA LYS A 35 -5.40 18.08 -0.48
C LYS A 35 -6.45 17.55 -1.46
N THR A 36 -6.03 17.03 -2.62
CA THR A 36 -6.91 16.41 -3.63
C THR A 36 -7.26 14.96 -3.30
N LEU A 37 -6.54 14.35 -2.35
CA LEU A 37 -6.76 13.00 -1.87
C LEU A 37 -6.96 13.03 -0.36
N GLN A 38 -7.93 12.28 0.14
CA GLN A 38 -8.16 12.15 1.59
C GLN A 38 -7.55 10.85 2.11
N PRO A 39 -7.06 10.82 3.35
CA PRO A 39 -6.69 9.58 4.01
C PRO A 39 -7.89 8.62 4.09
N CYS A 40 -7.66 7.35 3.79
CA CYS A 40 -8.58 6.26 4.01
C CYS A 40 -8.83 6.07 5.51
N PRO A 41 -10.05 5.69 5.91
CA PRO A 41 -10.36 5.47 7.31
C PRO A 41 -9.59 4.27 7.88
N THR A 42 -9.30 4.29 9.18
CA THR A 42 -8.46 3.29 9.87
C THR A 42 -9.06 1.88 9.88
N ASN A 43 -10.36 1.75 9.64
CA ASN A 43 -11.05 0.47 9.53
C ASN A 43 -10.99 -0.16 8.12
N MET A 44 -10.54 0.59 7.10
CA MET A 44 -10.34 0.06 5.75
C MET A 44 -9.11 -0.84 5.73
N ALA A 45 -9.19 -1.97 5.00
CA ALA A 45 -8.06 -2.88 4.87
C ALA A 45 -6.89 -2.24 4.11
N ASP A 46 -5.65 -2.57 4.50
CA ASP A 46 -4.45 -1.95 3.92
C ASP A 46 -4.33 -2.20 2.42
N ARG A 47 -4.73 -3.38 1.93
CA ARG A 47 -4.79 -3.68 0.49
C ARG A 47 -5.68 -2.68 -0.25
N GLU A 48 -6.86 -2.40 0.28
CA GLU A 48 -7.84 -1.52 -0.36
C GLU A 48 -7.37 -0.07 -0.32
N ALA A 49 -6.84 0.38 0.82
CA ALA A 49 -6.27 1.71 0.99
C ALA A 49 -5.12 1.95 0.00
N VAL A 50 -4.16 1.02 -0.08
CA VAL A 50 -3.04 1.07 -1.02
C VAL A 50 -3.53 1.11 -2.46
N THR A 51 -4.48 0.25 -2.83
CA THR A 51 -5.05 0.23 -4.20
C THR A 51 -5.75 1.55 -4.54
N PHE A 52 -6.45 2.14 -3.57
CA PHE A 52 -7.08 3.45 -3.75
C PHE A 52 -6.04 4.54 -3.96
N TYR A 53 -4.99 4.58 -3.14
CA TYR A 53 -3.92 5.56 -3.28
C TYR A 53 -3.14 5.38 -4.59
N GLU A 54 -2.82 4.16 -5.00
CA GLU A 54 -2.16 3.88 -6.28
C GLU A 54 -2.95 4.40 -7.48
N LYS A 55 -4.29 4.31 -7.45
CA LYS A 55 -5.16 4.78 -8.54
C LYS A 55 -5.38 6.30 -8.55
N ASN A 56 -5.37 6.94 -7.38
CA ASN A 56 -5.79 8.33 -7.24
C ASN A 56 -4.64 9.30 -6.93
N CYS A 57 -3.49 8.79 -6.48
CA CYS A 57 -2.28 9.58 -6.29
C CYS A 57 -1.72 10.03 -7.64
N LYS A 58 -1.46 11.34 -7.77
CA LYS A 58 -0.91 11.95 -8.98
C LYS A 58 0.42 12.66 -8.75
N CYS A 59 0.89 12.75 -7.51
CA CYS A 59 2.08 13.52 -7.15
C CYS A 59 3.40 12.79 -7.40
N SER A 60 3.40 11.78 -8.28
CA SER A 60 4.59 11.11 -8.84
C SER A 60 5.68 10.71 -7.83
N ARG A 61 5.31 10.47 -6.56
CA ARG A 61 6.25 10.01 -5.52
C ARG A 61 6.55 8.53 -5.71
N ASN A 62 7.13 8.22 -6.88
CA ASN A 62 7.73 7.00 -7.38
C ASN A 62 7.39 5.73 -6.61
N TYR A 63 6.10 5.45 -6.45
CA TYR A 63 5.67 4.20 -5.86
C TYR A 63 5.86 3.14 -6.94
N VAL A 64 6.95 2.40 -6.83
CA VAL A 64 7.22 1.26 -7.70
C VAL A 64 6.26 0.16 -7.27
N GLN A 65 5.17 -0.02 -8.03
CA GLN A 65 4.42 -1.26 -7.96
C GLN A 65 5.42 -2.39 -8.21
N ILE A 66 5.74 -3.16 -7.16
CA ILE A 66 6.49 -4.40 -7.34
C ILE A 66 5.53 -5.33 -8.05
N GLU A 67 5.51 -5.26 -9.38
CA GLU A 67 4.71 -6.10 -10.25
C GLU A 67 4.98 -7.55 -9.85
N ARG A 68 3.94 -8.23 -9.37
CA ARG A 68 3.98 -9.68 -9.23
C ARG A 68 4.10 -10.23 -10.66
N LYS A 69 5.32 -10.47 -11.13
CA LYS A 69 5.56 -11.32 -12.31
C LYS A 69 5.08 -12.71 -11.96
N THR A 70 3.81 -12.98 -12.21
CA THR A 70 3.28 -14.33 -12.36
C THR A 70 3.96 -14.90 -13.59
N ARG A 71 4.97 -15.76 -13.39
CA ARG A 71 5.55 -16.58 -14.44
C ARG A 71 4.98 -17.99 -14.32
#